data_AF-A0A962A1P7-F1
#
_entry.id   AF-A0A962A1P7-F1
#
_cell.length_a   1.000
_cell.length_b   1.000
_cell.length_c   1.000
_cell.angle_alpha   90.00
_cell.angle_beta   90.00
_cell.angle_gamma   90.00
#
_symmetry.space_group_name_H-M   'P 1'
#
loop_
_entity.id
_entity.type
_entity.pdbx_description
1 polymer ?
#
loop_
_entity_poly.entity_id
_entity_poly.type
_entity_poly.pdbx_seq_one_letter_code
_entity_poly.pdbx_strand_id
1 'polypeptide(L)'
;MTRWRKFWAAAVLAIPLVAMGLLATKALYDQKSYPLIQVKIAGYDPRDMLRGHYLRYQFDWNWEEGQPDISVCDRHPYYSYHTCCLCLSGDRKDPQGHLVSCKNPEVEQCPAVLEGRISRAGRFDIGHNQYFVPERHARALETLLRDEETTLRIGLSVHPNGRSAVETLYVESLPLDKYLNLYGRDLEQEATRPLP
;
A
#
# COMPACT_ATOMS: atom_id res chain seq x y z
N MET A 1 24.87 -5.14 -51.72
CA MET A 1 23.93 -4.11 -51.22
C MET A 1 22.65 -4.69 -50.58
N THR A 2 22.08 -5.81 -51.03
CA THR A 2 20.83 -6.39 -50.49
C THR A 2 20.93 -6.96 -49.07
N ARG A 3 22.10 -7.44 -48.65
CA ARG A 3 22.33 -8.02 -47.32
C ARG A 3 22.28 -6.97 -46.19
N TRP A 4 22.74 -5.75 -46.45
CA TRP A 4 22.61 -4.62 -45.52
C TRP A 4 21.15 -4.17 -45.39
N ARG A 5 20.40 -4.06 -46.50
CA ARG A 5 18.97 -3.70 -46.43
C ARG A 5 18.14 -4.66 -45.57
N LYS A 6 18.41 -5.97 -45.66
CA LYS A 6 17.76 -6.98 -44.82
C LYS A 6 18.12 -6.84 -43.33
N PHE A 7 19.38 -6.50 -43.03
CA PHE A 7 19.84 -6.25 -41.67
C PHE A 7 19.16 -5.00 -41.07
N TRP A 8 19.09 -3.89 -41.81
CA TRP A 8 18.41 -2.67 -41.36
C TRP A 8 16.90 -2.89 -41.17
N ALA A 9 16.24 -3.63 -42.06
CA ALA A 9 14.82 -3.97 -41.90
C ALA A 9 14.58 -4.82 -40.65
N ALA A 10 15.43 -5.82 -40.39
CA ALA A 10 15.36 -6.64 -39.17
C ALA A 10 15.63 -5.81 -37.91
N ALA A 11 16.60 -4.88 -37.95
CA ALA A 11 16.91 -3.99 -36.84
C ALA A 11 15.70 -3.09 -36.51
N VAL A 12 15.07 -2.46 -37.51
CA VAL A 12 13.88 -1.61 -37.31
C VAL A 12 12.71 -2.40 -36.72
N LEU A 13 12.51 -3.65 -37.15
CA LEU A 13 11.50 -4.56 -36.58
C LEU A 13 11.79 -4.97 -35.12
N ALA A 14 13.06 -5.01 -34.73
CA ALA A 14 13.47 -5.37 -33.37
C ALA A 14 13.38 -4.20 -32.37
N ILE A 15 13.45 -2.94 -32.84
CA ILE A 15 13.36 -1.73 -32.00
C ILE A 15 12.16 -1.75 -31.02
N PRO A 16 10.91 -2.02 -31.44
CA PRO A 16 9.78 -2.00 -30.50
C PRO A 16 9.90 -3.05 -29.39
N LEU A 17 10.44 -4.24 -29.69
CA LEU A 17 10.64 -5.29 -28.69
C LEU A 17 11.72 -4.89 -27.66
N VAL A 18 12.81 -4.30 -28.14
CA VAL A 18 13.87 -3.77 -27.26
C VAL A 18 13.34 -2.63 -26.40
N ALA A 19 12.56 -1.72 -26.97
CA ALA A 19 11.96 -0.61 -26.24
C ALA A 19 11.00 -1.11 -25.14
N MET A 20 10.13 -2.08 -25.44
CA MET A 20 9.26 -2.69 -24.42
C MET A 20 10.07 -3.40 -23.33
N GLY A 21 11.12 -4.13 -23.70
CA GLY A 21 12.01 -4.78 -22.74
C GLY A 21 12.68 -3.78 -21.79
N LEU A 22 13.23 -2.69 -22.33
CA LEU A 22 13.83 -1.62 -21.53
C LEU A 22 12.81 -0.96 -20.59
N LEU A 23 11.61 -0.64 -21.08
CA LEU A 23 10.55 -0.07 -20.25
C LEU A 23 10.11 -1.02 -19.12
N ALA A 24 9.97 -2.32 -19.41
CA ALA A 24 9.63 -3.32 -18.41
C ALA A 24 10.73 -3.47 -17.35
N THR A 25 12.00 -3.50 -17.76
CA THR A 25 13.12 -3.55 -16.79
C THR A 25 13.18 -2.31 -15.91
N LYS A 26 12.94 -1.12 -16.48
CA LYS A 26 12.86 0.12 -15.70
C LYS A 26 11.71 0.06 -14.70
N ALA A 27 10.52 -0.38 -15.11
CA ALA A 27 9.37 -0.49 -14.22
C ALA A 27 9.64 -1.45 -13.04
N LEU A 28 10.26 -2.61 -13.32
CA LEU A 28 10.64 -3.58 -12.29
C LEU A 28 11.72 -3.04 -11.34
N TYR A 29 12.68 -2.28 -11.87
CA TYR A 29 13.73 -1.67 -11.07
C TYR A 29 13.15 -0.60 -10.14
N ASP A 30 12.37 0.33 -10.73
CA ASP A 30 11.70 1.39 -9.99
C ASP A 30 10.87 0.78 -8.84
N GLN A 31 10.05 -0.25 -9.11
CA GLN A 31 9.23 -0.92 -8.08
C GLN A 31 10.05 -1.47 -6.90
N LYS A 32 11.24 -2.04 -7.13
CA LYS A 32 12.08 -2.62 -6.07
C LYS A 32 12.90 -1.61 -5.29
N SER A 33 13.12 -0.42 -5.85
CA SER A 33 14.01 0.59 -5.26
C SER A 33 13.33 1.49 -4.24
N TYR A 34 12.00 1.46 -4.14
CA TYR A 34 11.28 2.31 -3.20
C TYR A 34 11.32 1.77 -1.77
N PRO A 35 11.41 2.65 -0.76
CA PRO A 35 11.36 2.24 0.63
C PRO A 35 9.99 1.59 0.92
N LEU A 36 10.04 0.34 1.38
CA LEU A 36 8.89 -0.38 1.89
C LEU A 36 8.68 -0.01 3.36
N ILE A 37 7.55 0.64 3.65
CA ILE A 37 7.09 0.94 5.01
C ILE A 37 5.90 0.05 5.37
N GLN A 38 5.74 -0.26 6.65
CA GLN A 38 4.62 -1.05 7.15
C GLN A 38 3.77 -0.21 8.08
N VAL A 39 2.53 0.07 7.67
CA VAL A 39 1.58 0.90 8.42
C VAL A 39 0.51 -0.01 9.01
N LYS A 40 0.09 0.26 10.25
CA LYS A 40 -1.03 -0.47 10.86
C LYS A 40 -2.32 -0.16 10.12
N ILE A 41 -3.19 -1.14 10.04
CA ILE A 41 -4.53 -0.96 9.48
C ILE A 41 -5.58 -1.33 10.52
N ALA A 42 -6.68 -0.60 10.51
CA ALA A 42 -7.79 -0.78 11.44
C ALA A 42 -9.14 -0.63 10.71
N GLY A 43 -10.24 -0.89 11.44
CA GLY A 43 -11.60 -0.65 10.93
C GLY A 43 -11.97 -1.53 9.74
N TYR A 44 -11.48 -2.77 9.70
CA TYR A 44 -11.87 -3.77 8.71
C TYR A 44 -13.29 -4.28 9.01
N ASP A 45 -14.15 -4.39 7.99
CA ASP A 45 -15.50 -4.94 8.13
C ASP A 45 -15.51 -6.43 7.70
N PRO A 46 -15.63 -7.39 8.64
CA PRO A 46 -15.60 -8.82 8.32
C PRO A 46 -16.80 -9.26 7.45
N ARG A 47 -17.88 -8.48 7.38
CA ARG A 47 -19.08 -8.85 6.59
C ARG A 47 -18.97 -8.50 5.11
N ASP A 48 -18.06 -7.60 4.72
CA ASP A 48 -17.86 -7.19 3.32
C ASP A 48 -17.00 -8.22 2.54
N MET A 49 -16.36 -9.18 3.23
CA MET A 49 -15.63 -10.27 2.58
C MET A 49 -16.54 -11.33 1.93
N LEU A 50 -17.84 -11.32 2.27
CA LEU A 50 -18.85 -12.28 1.78
C LEU A 50 -19.19 -12.14 0.28
N ARG A 51 -18.60 -11.17 -0.42
CA ARG A 51 -18.79 -10.97 -1.88
C ARG A 51 -17.53 -11.03 -2.72
N GLY A 52 -16.43 -11.54 -2.14
CA GLY A 52 -15.28 -12.00 -2.91
C GLY A 52 -14.26 -10.90 -3.18
N HIS A 53 -13.15 -11.04 -2.46
CA HIS A 53 -11.79 -10.66 -2.83
C HIS A 53 -11.23 -9.31 -2.42
N TYR A 54 -11.94 -8.43 -1.70
CA TYR A 54 -11.31 -7.18 -1.23
C TYR A 54 -11.49 -6.99 0.27
N LEU A 55 -10.36 -6.90 0.98
CA LEU A 55 -10.31 -6.42 2.35
C LEU A 55 -10.34 -4.89 2.31
N ARG A 56 -11.39 -4.29 2.87
CA ARG A 56 -11.47 -2.84 3.05
C ARG A 56 -10.95 -2.48 4.43
N TYR A 57 -10.08 -1.50 4.51
CA TYR A 57 -9.44 -1.10 5.76
C TYR A 57 -9.22 0.42 5.79
N GLN A 58 -8.93 0.92 6.98
CA GLN A 58 -8.49 2.29 7.21
C GLN A 58 -7.06 2.25 7.73
N PHE A 59 -6.26 3.25 7.34
CA PHE A 59 -4.90 3.39 7.86
C PHE A 59 -4.96 3.93 9.28
N ASP A 60 -4.22 3.27 10.17
CA ASP A 60 -3.99 3.74 11.53
C ASP A 60 -2.59 4.35 11.59
N TRP A 61 -2.53 5.67 11.44
CA TRP A 61 -1.29 6.43 11.38
C TRP A 61 -0.78 6.73 12.79
N ASN A 62 0.50 6.46 13.02
CA ASN A 62 1.18 6.82 14.26
C ASN A 62 1.59 8.30 14.22
N TRP A 63 0.78 9.18 14.80
CA TRP A 63 1.03 10.62 14.80
C TRP A 63 2.07 11.03 15.84
N GLU A 64 3.03 11.87 15.45
CA GLU A 64 4.10 12.35 16.36
C GLU A 64 3.56 13.22 17.50
N GLU A 65 2.61 14.12 17.21
CA GLU A 65 2.03 15.07 18.19
C GLU A 65 0.58 14.69 18.59
N GLY A 66 0.23 13.41 18.48
CA GLY A 66 -1.08 12.88 18.88
C GLY A 66 -2.20 13.15 17.86
N GLN A 67 -2.55 14.42 17.61
CA GLN A 67 -3.61 14.78 16.65
C GLN A 67 -3.06 15.49 15.40
N PRO A 68 -3.54 15.12 14.20
CA PRO A 68 -3.13 15.79 12.97
C PRO A 68 -3.61 17.24 12.91
N ASP A 69 -2.68 18.19 12.75
CA ASP A 69 -3.02 19.59 12.50
C ASP A 69 -3.44 19.80 11.03
N ILE A 70 -4.76 19.87 10.82
CA ILE A 70 -5.38 20.07 9.50
C ILE A 70 -5.14 21.51 8.99
N SER A 71 -4.72 22.45 9.84
CA SER A 71 -4.53 23.86 9.45
C SER A 71 -3.37 24.06 8.47
N VAL A 72 -2.38 23.16 8.51
CA VAL A 72 -1.21 23.15 7.61
C VAL A 72 -1.60 22.75 6.18
N CYS A 73 -2.76 22.13 5.99
CA CYS A 73 -3.18 21.55 4.73
C CYS A 73 -3.92 22.52 3.80
N ASP A 74 -3.72 22.34 2.51
CA ASP A 74 -4.40 23.12 1.49
C ASP A 74 -5.88 22.71 1.38
N ARG A 75 -6.79 23.67 1.60
CA ARG A 75 -8.23 23.42 1.43
C ARG A 75 -8.55 23.20 -0.05
N HIS A 76 -9.30 22.14 -0.35
CA HIS A 76 -9.80 21.93 -1.70
C HIS A 76 -10.91 22.95 -2.05
N PRO A 77 -10.89 23.61 -3.22
CA PRO A 77 -11.83 24.68 -3.55
C PRO A 77 -13.29 24.22 -3.67
N TYR A 78 -13.52 22.94 -4.00
CA TYR A 78 -14.86 22.40 -4.28
C TYR A 78 -15.35 21.34 -3.29
N TYR A 79 -14.49 20.78 -2.45
CA TYR A 79 -14.83 19.63 -1.60
C TYR A 79 -14.48 19.90 -0.15
N SER A 80 -15.09 19.15 0.76
CA SER A 80 -14.93 19.30 2.22
C SER A 80 -13.66 18.65 2.79
N TYR A 81 -12.71 18.23 1.93
CA TYR A 81 -11.42 17.67 2.31
C TYR A 81 -10.28 18.66 2.07
N HIS A 82 -9.16 18.43 2.77
CA HIS A 82 -7.92 19.15 2.54
C HIS A 82 -6.90 18.21 1.89
N THR A 83 -6.06 18.74 1.01
CA THR A 83 -4.93 18.01 0.44
C THR A 83 -3.70 18.27 1.31
N CYS A 84 -3.04 17.20 1.76
CA CYS A 84 -1.84 17.29 2.59
C CYS A 84 -0.79 16.31 2.12
N CYS A 85 0.44 16.56 2.56
CA CYS A 85 1.51 15.60 2.48
C CYS A 85 1.81 15.11 3.90
N LEU A 86 2.00 13.80 4.04
CA LEU A 86 2.37 13.15 5.29
C LEU A 86 3.86 12.84 5.21
N CYS A 87 4.64 13.52 6.05
CA CYS A 87 6.06 13.25 6.21
C CYS A 87 6.21 12.07 7.17
N LEU A 88 6.94 11.04 6.73
CA LEU A 88 7.18 9.83 7.53
C LEU A 88 8.65 9.78 7.97
N SER A 89 8.84 9.58 9.26
CA SER A 89 10.15 9.49 9.91
C SER A 89 10.21 8.28 10.86
N GLY A 90 11.43 7.88 11.25
CA GLY A 90 11.64 6.79 12.21
C GLY A 90 11.72 5.39 11.60
N ASP A 91 11.16 4.40 12.30
CA ASP A 91 11.21 2.99 11.91
C ASP A 91 10.35 2.72 10.66
N ARG A 92 10.83 1.86 9.77
CA ARG A 92 10.06 1.37 8.62
C ARG A 92 8.84 0.57 9.07
N LYS A 93 8.90 -0.04 10.25
CA LYS A 93 7.74 -0.66 10.91
C LYS A 93 7.10 0.37 11.83
N ASP A 94 5.95 0.88 11.44
CA ASP A 94 5.21 1.90 12.19
C ASP A 94 5.85 3.29 12.21
N PRO A 95 6.15 3.87 11.03
CA PRO A 95 6.77 5.19 10.97
C PRO A 95 5.89 6.24 11.64
N GLN A 96 6.52 7.19 12.31
CA GLN A 96 5.85 8.36 12.84
C GLN A 96 5.55 9.33 11.70
N GLY A 97 4.34 9.88 11.73
CA GLY A 97 3.85 10.80 10.73
C GLY A 97 3.48 12.15 11.31
N HIS A 98 3.81 13.22 10.60
CA HIS A 98 3.23 14.54 10.82
C HIS A 98 2.83 15.18 9.49
N LEU A 99 1.81 16.04 9.54
CA LEU A 99 1.27 16.69 8.35
C LEU A 99 2.08 17.90 7.96
N VAL A 100 2.37 18.00 6.66
CA VAL A 100 3.02 19.13 6.04
C VAL A 100 2.24 19.58 4.81
N SER A 101 2.35 20.87 4.48
CA SER A 101 1.82 21.36 3.21
C SER A 101 2.67 20.80 2.08
N CYS A 102 2.04 20.26 1.04
CA CYS A 102 2.76 19.74 -0.13
C CYS A 102 3.58 20.80 -0.90
N LYS A 103 3.37 22.08 -0.61
CA LYS A 103 4.13 23.20 -1.19
C LYS A 103 5.28 23.68 -0.30
N ASN A 104 5.38 23.15 0.92
CA ASN A 104 6.43 23.54 1.85
C ASN A 104 7.76 22.88 1.43
N PRO A 105 8.89 23.61 1.35
CA PRO A 105 10.21 23.02 1.10
C PRO A 105 10.64 21.98 2.14
N GLU A 106 10.03 21.96 3.32
CA GLU A 106 10.23 20.92 4.34
C GLU A 106 9.97 19.49 3.82
N VAL A 107 9.09 19.35 2.83
CA VAL A 107 8.80 18.08 2.16
C VAL A 107 10.05 17.46 1.53
N GLU A 108 11.02 18.27 1.09
CA GLU A 108 12.27 17.78 0.49
C GLU A 108 13.23 17.15 1.53
N GLN A 109 13.05 17.47 2.81
CA GLN A 109 13.89 16.96 3.91
C GLN A 109 13.31 15.67 4.51
N CYS A 110 12.09 15.31 4.14
CA CYS A 110 11.40 14.12 4.62
C CYS A 110 11.97 12.84 3.98
N PRO A 111 12.33 11.82 4.78
CA PRO A 111 12.82 10.53 4.26
C PRO A 111 11.81 9.83 3.35
N ALA A 112 10.52 9.96 3.66
CA ALA A 112 9.42 9.46 2.86
C ALA A 112 8.24 10.42 2.97
N VAL A 113 7.57 10.68 1.84
CA VAL A 113 6.44 11.59 1.75
C VAL A 113 5.27 10.85 1.12
N LEU A 114 4.09 11.02 1.70
CA LEU A 114 2.84 10.50 1.14
C LEU A 114 1.87 11.65 0.86
N GLU A 115 1.45 11.78 -0.40
CA GLU A 115 0.39 12.70 -0.79
C GLU A 115 -0.97 12.04 -0.53
N GLY A 116 -1.88 12.78 0.11
CA GLY A 116 -3.20 12.28 0.42
C GLY A 116 -4.21 13.36 0.76
N ARG A 117 -5.37 12.91 1.22
CA ARG A 117 -6.48 13.77 1.61
C ARG A 117 -6.77 13.56 3.09
N ILE A 118 -6.99 14.64 3.81
CA ILE A 118 -7.48 14.57 5.18
C ILE A 118 -8.93 15.03 5.25
N SER A 119 -9.73 14.25 5.96
CA SER A 119 -11.10 14.62 6.32
C SER A 119 -11.11 15.55 7.53
N ARG A 120 -12.22 16.28 7.74
CA ARG A 120 -12.41 17.08 8.97
C ARG A 120 -12.36 16.28 10.27
N ALA A 121 -12.55 14.97 10.18
CA ALA A 121 -12.44 14.05 11.31
C ALA A 121 -10.98 13.63 11.60
N GLY A 122 -9.99 14.24 10.95
CA GLY A 122 -8.57 13.91 11.14
C GLY A 122 -8.12 12.63 10.44
N ARG A 123 -8.98 11.97 9.65
CA ARG A 123 -8.60 10.77 8.91
C ARG A 123 -7.87 11.13 7.63
N PHE A 124 -6.59 10.75 7.54
CA PHE A 124 -5.73 10.87 6.37
C PHE A 124 -5.82 9.62 5.48
N ASP A 125 -6.07 9.83 4.21
CA ASP A 125 -6.38 8.80 3.22
C ASP A 125 -5.56 9.03 1.95
N ILE A 126 -4.86 7.98 1.51
CA ILE A 126 -4.02 7.95 0.31
C ILE A 126 -4.72 7.32 -0.91
N GLY A 127 -6.00 6.97 -0.78
CA GLY A 127 -6.83 6.36 -1.83
C GLY A 127 -6.68 4.84 -1.97
N HIS A 128 -5.89 4.20 -1.12
CA HIS A 128 -5.56 2.77 -1.18
C HIS A 128 -6.16 1.99 0.00
N ASN A 129 -7.49 2.05 0.16
CA ASN A 129 -8.21 1.45 1.29
C ASN A 129 -8.78 0.05 0.98
N GLN A 130 -8.24 -0.63 -0.04
CA GLN A 130 -8.70 -1.95 -0.49
C GLN A 130 -7.50 -2.82 -0.84
N TYR A 131 -7.49 -4.05 -0.34
CA TYR A 131 -6.47 -5.05 -0.66
C TYR A 131 -7.11 -6.31 -1.22
N PHE A 132 -6.60 -6.79 -2.35
CA PHE A 132 -7.12 -7.99 -2.98
C PHE A 132 -6.67 -9.25 -2.24
N VAL A 133 -7.63 -10.08 -1.81
CA VAL A 133 -7.37 -11.36 -1.16
C VAL A 133 -7.82 -12.50 -2.09
N PRO A 134 -6.88 -13.37 -2.54
CA PRO A 134 -7.24 -14.55 -3.31
C PRO A 134 -8.24 -15.44 -2.56
N GLU A 135 -9.19 -16.03 -3.26
CA GLU A 135 -10.25 -16.87 -2.67
C GLU A 135 -9.72 -18.00 -1.79
N ARG A 136 -8.61 -18.64 -2.22
CA ARG A 136 -7.91 -19.69 -1.46
C ARG A 136 -7.48 -19.28 -0.06
N HIS A 137 -7.38 -17.97 0.21
CA HIS A 137 -6.94 -17.40 1.48
C HIS A 137 -8.08 -16.77 2.28
N ALA A 138 -9.28 -16.67 1.71
CA ALA A 138 -10.37 -15.90 2.29
C ALA A 138 -10.87 -16.47 3.63
N ARG A 139 -11.04 -17.80 3.73
CA ARG A 139 -11.54 -18.44 4.97
C ARG A 139 -10.56 -18.33 6.13
N ALA A 140 -9.30 -18.68 5.89
CA ALA A 140 -8.27 -18.59 6.92
C ALA A 140 -8.05 -17.15 7.41
N LEU A 141 -8.11 -16.16 6.49
CA LEU A 141 -8.07 -14.75 6.85
C LEU A 141 -9.30 -14.33 7.67
N GLU A 142 -10.51 -14.81 7.34
CA GLU A 142 -11.72 -14.50 8.13
C GLU A 142 -11.61 -14.97 9.58
N THR A 143 -11.09 -16.18 9.81
CA THR A 143 -10.84 -16.69 11.17
C THR A 143 -9.87 -15.79 11.91
N LEU A 144 -8.79 -15.37 11.24
CA LEU A 144 -7.77 -14.50 11.80
C LEU A 144 -8.30 -13.09 12.13
N LEU A 145 -9.18 -12.54 11.29
CA LEU A 145 -9.79 -11.22 11.53
C LEU A 145 -10.79 -11.21 12.69
N ARG A 146 -11.36 -12.37 13.05
CA ARG A 146 -12.25 -12.52 14.21
C ARG A 146 -11.48 -12.48 15.53
N ASP A 147 -10.19 -12.75 15.49
CA ASP A 147 -9.32 -12.62 16.65
C ASP A 147 -8.90 -11.15 16.82
N GLU A 148 -9.41 -10.50 17.87
CA GLU A 148 -9.14 -9.09 18.16
C GLU A 148 -7.67 -8.83 18.52
N GLU A 149 -6.88 -9.85 18.85
CA GLU A 149 -5.46 -9.69 19.17
C GLU A 149 -4.58 -9.56 17.91
N THR A 150 -5.12 -9.87 16.73
CA THR A 150 -4.29 -9.91 15.52
C THR A 150 -4.03 -8.52 14.95
N THR A 151 -2.77 -8.07 15.01
CA THR A 151 -2.34 -6.82 14.39
C THR A 151 -2.02 -7.03 12.91
N LEU A 152 -2.81 -6.39 12.04
CA LEU A 152 -2.56 -6.34 10.61
C LEU A 152 -1.77 -5.09 10.21
N ARG A 153 -0.86 -5.25 9.26
CA ARG A 153 -0.09 -4.14 8.69
C ARG A 153 -0.11 -4.23 7.17
N ILE A 154 -0.10 -3.09 6.50
CA ILE A 154 0.00 -3.03 5.04
C ILE A 154 1.37 -2.49 4.65
N GLY A 155 2.02 -3.18 3.70
CA GLY A 155 3.26 -2.75 3.08
C GLY A 155 2.98 -1.71 2.00
N LEU A 156 3.56 -0.53 2.14
CA LEU A 156 3.49 0.54 1.15
C LEU A 156 4.88 0.80 0.59
N SER A 157 4.99 0.79 -0.74
CA SER A 157 6.15 1.35 -1.44
C SER A 157 5.91 2.84 -1.65
N VAL A 158 6.83 3.68 -1.18
CA VAL A 158 6.69 5.15 -1.24
C VAL A 158 7.57 5.72 -2.34
N HIS A 159 6.96 6.38 -3.32
CA HIS A 159 7.68 7.08 -4.37
C HIS A 159 8.17 8.45 -3.88
N PRO A 160 9.31 8.96 -4.40
CA PRO A 160 9.81 10.31 -4.10
C PRO A 160 8.85 11.45 -4.48
N ASN A 161 7.85 11.17 -5.33
CA ASN A 161 6.86 12.16 -5.75
C ASN A 161 5.61 12.20 -4.85
N GLY A 162 5.62 11.53 -3.70
CA GLY A 162 4.47 11.48 -2.78
C GLY A 162 3.47 10.36 -3.08
N ARG A 163 3.57 9.67 -4.23
CA ARG A 163 2.67 8.56 -4.53
C ARG A 163 3.09 7.30 -3.79
N SER A 164 2.15 6.39 -3.59
CA SER A 164 2.45 5.08 -3.02
C SER A 164 1.75 3.98 -3.78
N ALA A 165 2.24 2.76 -3.58
CA ALA A 165 1.57 1.56 -4.03
C ALA A 165 1.54 0.52 -2.90
N VAL A 166 0.40 -0.14 -2.76
CA VAL A 166 0.24 -1.26 -1.84
C VAL A 166 0.96 -2.47 -2.40
N GLU A 167 1.88 -3.05 -1.64
CA GLU A 167 2.60 -4.27 -2.03
C GLU A 167 1.93 -5.53 -1.49
N THR A 168 1.83 -5.65 -0.18
CA THR A 168 1.31 -6.86 0.47
C THR A 168 0.73 -6.55 1.84
N LEU A 169 -0.22 -7.39 2.27
CA LEU A 169 -0.66 -7.45 3.65
C LEU A 169 0.33 -8.26 4.49
N TYR A 170 0.54 -7.84 5.73
CA TYR A 170 1.33 -8.51 6.75
C TYR A 170 0.45 -8.83 7.95
N VAL A 171 0.64 -10.03 8.46
CA VAL A 171 0.13 -10.46 9.77
C VAL A 171 1.33 -10.49 10.69
N GLU A 172 1.30 -9.64 11.72
CA GLU A 172 2.44 -9.38 12.61
C GLU A 172 3.70 -8.91 11.86
N SER A 173 4.54 -9.86 11.42
CA SER A 173 5.79 -9.63 10.69
C SER A 173 5.92 -10.47 9.42
N LEU A 174 4.95 -11.35 9.14
CA LEU A 174 4.97 -12.25 7.99
C LEU A 174 4.04 -11.75 6.89
N PRO A 175 4.47 -11.79 5.61
CA PRO A 175 3.56 -11.55 4.48
C PRO A 175 2.38 -12.53 4.56
N LEU A 176 1.18 -12.05 4.23
CA LEU A 176 -0.07 -12.82 4.33
C LEU A 176 0.05 -14.20 3.67
N ASP A 177 0.55 -14.25 2.44
CA ASP A 177 0.70 -15.52 1.71
C ASP A 177 1.62 -16.50 2.46
N LYS A 178 2.69 -16.01 3.07
CA LYS A 178 3.61 -16.84 3.84
C LYS A 178 2.98 -17.29 5.15
N TYR A 179 2.28 -16.40 5.85
CA TYR A 179 1.59 -16.72 7.09
C TYR A 179 0.52 -17.79 6.86
N LEU A 180 -0.33 -17.63 5.85
CA LEU A 180 -1.39 -18.57 5.52
C LEU A 180 -0.85 -19.91 5.00
N ASN A 181 0.28 -19.93 4.28
CA ASN A 181 0.92 -21.20 3.91
C ASN A 181 1.46 -21.97 5.12
N LEU A 182 1.89 -21.28 6.19
CA LEU A 182 2.44 -21.91 7.39
C LEU A 182 1.33 -22.34 8.36
N TYR A 183 0.36 -21.46 8.62
CA TYR A 183 -0.64 -21.61 9.69
C TYR A 183 -2.07 -21.78 9.16
N GLY A 184 -2.31 -21.62 7.86
CA GLY A 184 -3.66 -21.62 7.29
C GLY A 184 -4.40 -22.94 7.45
N ARG A 185 -3.70 -24.09 7.45
CA ARG A 185 -4.34 -25.39 7.67
C ARG A 185 -4.92 -25.53 9.08
N ASP A 186 -4.28 -24.95 10.07
CA ASP A 186 -4.74 -25.00 11.46
C ASP A 186 -5.95 -24.05 11.64
N LEU A 187 -5.88 -22.87 11.02
CA LEU A 187 -6.98 -21.90 11.01
C LEU A 187 -8.24 -22.41 10.27
N GLU A 188 -8.06 -23.17 9.19
CA GLU A 188 -9.17 -23.80 8.48
C GLU A 188 -9.83 -24.90 9.33
N GLN A 189 -9.05 -25.70 10.05
CA GLN A 189 -9.59 -26.73 10.93
C GLN A 189 -10.38 -26.14 12.10
N GLU A 190 -9.88 -25.07 12.72
CA GLU A 190 -10.57 -24.32 13.78
C GLU A 190 -11.92 -23.75 13.28
N ALA A 191 -11.95 -23.22 12.05
CA ALA A 191 -13.17 -22.67 11.44
C ALA A 191 -14.27 -23.70 11.17
N THR A 192 -13.92 -24.98 11.01
CA THR A 192 -14.87 -26.09 10.83
C THR A 192 -15.37 -26.70 12.13
N ARG A 193 -14.83 -26.33 13.29
CA ARG A 193 -15.34 -26.83 14.56
C ARG A 193 -16.72 -26.22 14.85
N PRO A 194 -17.74 -27.02 15.18
CA PRO A 194 -19.01 -26.48 15.63
C PRO A 194 -18.78 -25.68 16.91
N LEU A 195 -19.33 -24.47 16.97
CA LEU A 195 -19.34 -23.65 18.19
C LEU A 195 -20.05 -24.43 19.31
N PRO A 196 -19.51 -24.43 20.54
CA PRO A 196 -20.16 -25.08 21.69
C PRO A 196 -21.53 -24.46 22.03
#